data_AF-A0A966EKH9-F1
#
_entry.id   AF-A0A966EKH9-F1
#
_cell.length_a   1.000
_cell.length_b   1.000
_cell.length_c   1.000
_cell.angle_alpha   90.00
_cell.angle_beta   90.00
_cell.angle_gamma   90.00
#
_symmetry.space_group_name_H-M   'P 1'
#
loop_
_entity.id
_entity.type
_entity.pdbx_description
1 polymer ?
#
loop_
_entity_poly.entity_id
_entity_poly.type
_entity_poly.pdbx_seq_one_letter_code
_entity_poly.pdbx_strand_id
1 'polypeptide(L)' 'EASGKKPSANFDDYSGPLTETVLLGCLATLFPGEKLDWDTEKLKVTNNVKADLQVGRDYRDGWKPKAII' A
#
# COMPACT_ATOMS: atom_id res chain seq x y z
N GLU A 1 13.14 -24.41 -21.93
CA GLU A 1 12.06 -23.41 -22.09
C GLU A 1 11.47 -23.12 -20.71
N ALA A 2 11.41 -21.86 -20.28
CA ALA A 2 10.64 -21.52 -19.09
C ALA A 2 9.16 -21.62 -19.49
N SER A 3 8.42 -22.59 -18.92
CA SER A 3 6.97 -22.65 -19.14
C SER A 3 6.39 -21.28 -18.78
N GLY A 4 5.62 -20.64 -19.66
CA GLY A 4 5.02 -19.31 -19.42
C GLY A 4 3.96 -19.28 -18.31
N LYS A 5 4.08 -20.16 -17.32
CA LYS A 5 3.21 -20.29 -16.16
C LYS A 5 3.57 -19.18 -15.17
N LYS A 6 2.57 -18.43 -14.71
CA LYS A 6 2.78 -17.37 -13.73
C LYS A 6 3.47 -17.92 -12.48
N PRO A 7 4.47 -17.20 -11.92
CA PRO A 7 5.09 -17.60 -10.67
C PRO A 7 4.05 -17.52 -9.54
N SER A 8 4.20 -18.37 -8.52
CA SER A 8 3.29 -18.42 -7.36
C SER A 8 3.29 -17.15 -6.51
N ALA A 9 4.31 -16.31 -6.66
CA ALA A 9 4.44 -14.99 -6.03
C ALA A 9 4.61 -13.90 -7.09
N ASN A 10 3.69 -13.82 -8.04
CA ASN A 10 3.65 -12.75 -9.02
C ASN A 10 3.17 -11.43 -8.39
N PHE A 11 3.38 -10.33 -9.11
CA PHE A 11 3.05 -8.99 -8.62
C PHE A 11 1.58 -8.61 -8.83
N ASP A 12 0.94 -9.15 -9.86
CA ASP A 12 -0.38 -8.70 -10.31
C ASP A 12 -1.52 -9.01 -9.32
N ASP A 13 -1.58 -10.25 -8.82
CA ASP A 13 -2.72 -10.77 -8.05
C ASP A 13 -2.34 -11.32 -6.67
N TYR A 14 -1.04 -11.40 -6.34
CA TYR A 14 -0.56 -11.91 -5.07
C TYR A 14 0.30 -10.92 -4.29
N SER A 15 1.50 -10.61 -4.80
CA SER A 15 2.51 -9.90 -4.00
C SER A 15 2.13 -8.45 -3.71
N GLY A 16 1.40 -7.78 -4.62
CA GLY A 16 0.87 -6.43 -4.41
C GLY A 16 -0.12 -6.36 -3.24
N PRO A 17 -1.27 -7.05 -3.32
CA PRO A 17 -2.27 -7.09 -2.24
C PRO A 17 -1.72 -7.60 -0.90
N LEU A 18 -0.79 -8.56 -0.94
CA LEU A 18 -0.12 -9.05 0.27
C LEU A 18 0.70 -7.93 0.93
N THR A 19 1.51 -7.21 0.15
CA THR A 19 2.35 -6.12 0.66
C THR A 19 1.48 -5.00 1.23
N GLU A 20 0.39 -4.65 0.55
CA GLU A 20 -0.60 -3.69 1.03
C GLU A 20 -1.15 -4.08 2.41
N THR A 21 -1.59 -5.33 2.57
CA THR A 21 -2.14 -5.83 3.84
C THR A 21 -1.14 -5.75 4.98
N VAL A 22 0.13 -6.11 4.72
CA VAL A 22 1.20 -6.03 5.74
C VAL A 22 1.46 -4.58 6.16
N LEU A 23 1.49 -3.64 5.21
CA LEU A 23 1.70 -2.22 5.50
C LEU A 23 0.53 -1.60 6.27
N LEU A 24 -0.71 -2.00 5.96
CA LEU A 24 -1.89 -1.58 6.73
C LEU A 24 -1.83 -2.07 8.17
N GLY A 25 -1.29 -3.26 8.41
CA GLY A 25 -0.99 -3.75 9.75
C GLY A 25 -0.04 -2.82 10.50
N CYS A 26 1.07 -2.42 9.86
CA CYS A 26 1.99 -1.44 10.45
C CYS A 26 1.31 -0.09 10.73
N LEU A 27 0.50 0.42 9.78
CA LEU A 27 -0.24 1.67 9.97
C LEU A 27 -1.19 1.60 11.16
N ALA A 28 -1.94 0.50 11.30
CA ALA A 28 -2.90 0.32 12.39
C ALA A 28 -2.22 0.33 13.78
N THR A 29 -0.96 -0.13 13.89
CA THR A 29 -0.23 -0.08 15.17
C THR A 29 0.04 1.34 15.67
N LEU A 30 0.04 2.34 14.78
CA LEU A 30 0.22 3.75 15.13
C LEU A 30 -1.06 4.38 15.70
N PHE A 31 -2.23 3.78 15.47
CA PHE A 31 -3.55 4.30 15.85
C PHE A 31 -4.33 3.28 16.70
N PRO A 32 -3.85 2.95 17.91
CA PRO A 32 -4.47 1.92 18.75
C PRO A 32 -5.91 2.30 19.16
N GLY A 33 -6.85 1.37 18.98
CA GLY A 33 -8.25 1.56 19.33
C GLY A 33 -9.07 2.35 18.30
N GLU A 34 -8.44 2.81 17.22
CA GLU A 34 -9.13 3.48 16.13
C GLU A 34 -9.37 2.52 14.96
N LYS A 35 -10.55 2.59 14.36
CA LYS A 35 -10.85 1.87 13.12
C LYS A 35 -10.45 2.76 11.94
N LEU A 36 -9.52 2.30 11.11
CA LEU A 36 -9.13 2.99 9.88
C LEU A 36 -9.87 2.37 8.69
N ASP A 37 -10.58 3.19 7.93
CA ASP A 37 -11.28 2.76 6.71
C ASP A 37 -10.39 3.04 5.50
N TRP A 38 -9.97 1.98 4.81
CA TRP A 38 -8.99 2.01 3.72
C TRP A 38 -9.64 1.89 2.34
N ASP A 39 -9.25 2.78 1.42
CA ASP A 39 -9.60 2.74 -0.01
C ASP A 39 -8.41 2.17 -0.79
N THR A 40 -8.51 0.90 -1.20
CA THR A 40 -7.46 0.19 -1.96
C THR A 40 -7.22 0.78 -3.36
N GLU A 41 -8.24 1.34 -4.02
CA GLU A 41 -8.08 1.91 -5.36
C GLU A 41 -7.29 3.22 -5.31
N LYS A 42 -7.56 4.05 -4.29
CA LYS A 42 -6.87 5.32 -4.12
C LYS A 42 -5.63 5.25 -3.23
N LEU A 43 -5.42 4.11 -2.57
CA LEU A 43 -4.38 3.88 -1.55
C LEU A 43 -4.41 4.95 -0.44
N LYS A 44 -5.59 5.13 0.18
CA LYS A 44 -5.81 6.20 1.18
C LYS A 44 -6.66 5.78 2.36
N VAL A 45 -6.45 6.43 3.50
CA VAL A 45 -7.34 6.33 4.66
C VAL A 45 -8.42 7.40 4.54
N THR A 46 -9.67 6.98 4.55
CA THR A 46 -10.81 7.87 4.25
C THR A 46 -11.39 8.57 5.48
N ASN A 47 -11.15 8.02 6.67
CA ASN A 47 -11.82 8.44 7.90
C ASN A 47 -10.89 9.08 8.95
N ASN A 48 -9.56 9.07 8.73
CA ASN A 48 -8.58 9.68 9.62
C ASN A 48 -7.45 10.34 8.81
N VAL A 49 -7.43 11.67 8.80
CA VAL A 49 -6.43 12.48 8.09
C VAL A 49 -5.01 12.26 8.63
N LYS A 50 -4.85 12.06 9.94
CA LYS A 50 -3.52 11.81 10.53
C LYS A 50 -2.95 10.48 10.05
N ALA A 51 -3.80 9.47 9.92
CA ALA A 51 -3.41 8.17 9.37
C ALA A 51 -3.11 8.27 7.87
N ASP A 52 -3.93 8.99 7.10
CA ASP A 52 -3.67 9.23 5.66
C ASP A 52 -2.33 9.93 5.41
N LEU A 53 -1.95 10.88 6.27
CA LEU A 53 -0.63 11.54 6.19
C LEU A 53 0.56 10.62 6.47
N GLN A 54 0.35 9.46 7.10
CA GLN A 54 1.41 8.44 7.26
C GLN A 54 1.51 7.53 6.03
N VAL A 55 0.59 7.63 5.08
CA VAL A 55 0.57 6.82 3.86
C VAL A 55 1.46 7.46 2.81
N GLY A 56 2.39 6.67 2.28
CA GLY A 56 3.35 7.14 1.30
C GLY A 56 4.52 7.90 1.91
N ARG A 57 5.27 8.60 1.05
CA ARG A 57 6.42 9.41 1.47
C ARG A 57 6.51 10.66 0.61
N ASP A 58 6.90 11.75 1.23
CA ASP A 58 7.35 12.93 0.52
C ASP A 58 8.72 12.63 -0.12
N TYR A 59 8.70 12.40 -1.42
CA TYR A 59 9.92 12.22 -2.20
C TYR A 59 10.52 13.57 -2.56
N ARG A 60 11.86 13.65 -2.49
CA ARG A 60 12.63 14.77 -3.04
C ARG A 60 12.32 14.97 -4.52
N ASP A 61 12.38 16.22 -4.97
CA ASP A 61 12.21 16.54 -6.39
C ASP A 61 13.18 15.74 -7.27
N GLY A 62 12.65 15.17 -8.35
CA GLY A 62 13.35 14.26 -9.25
C GLY A 62 13.38 12.78 -8.82
N TRP A 63 12.92 12.44 -7.61
CA TRP A 63 12.89 11.06 -7.07
C TRP A 63 11.48 10.50 -6.90
N LYS A 64 10.47 11.24 -7.33
CA LYS A 64 9.08 10.79 -7.31
C LYS A 64 8.92 9.59 -8.26
N PRO A 65 8.37 8.45 -7.80
CA PRO A 65 8.03 7.34 -8.67
C PRO A 65 7.12 7.81 -9.81
N LYS A 66 7.32 7.28 -11.03
CA LYS A 66 6.42 7.55 -12.17
C LYS A 66 4.99 7.04 -11.93
N ALA A 67 4.85 6.03 -11.08
CA ALA A 67 3.59 5.49 -10.61
C ALA A 67 3.37 5.96 -9.17
N ILE A 68 3.05 7.24 -9.00
CA ILE A 68 2.22 7.64 -7.86
C ILE A 68 0.89 8.08 -8.48
N ILE A 69 0.01 7.09 -8.56
CA ILE A 69 -1.40 7.09 -8.98
C ILE A 69 -1.65 7.47 -10.45
#